data_AF-A0A8B8I9Z2-F1
#
_entry.id   AF-A0A8B8I9Z2-F1
#
_cell.length_a   1.000
_cell.length_b   1.000
_cell.length_c   1.000
_cell.angle_alpha   90.00
_cell.angle_beta   90.00
_cell.angle_gamma   90.00
#
_symmetry.space_group_name_H-M   'P 1'
#
loop_
_entity.id
_entity.type
_entity.pdbx_description
1 polymer ?
#
loop_
_entity_poly.entity_id
_entity_poly.type
_entity_poly.pdbx_seq_one_letter_code
_entity_poly.pdbx_strand_id
1 'polypeptide(L)'
;MSAIEEDCIIAPWVGPTCYKKSFTIVVLSSNGDIIENLSEAIIDVHTKGDFRWKVVVLRSFNLEDIVRQSDLTGKLAIDFVVIAIDTSRIFCIEWAKKVLEQVHPDLRIRRVVVVNASGLPVNAMAVNASEIITFCTENRLEMLNGNVSKSEDAQFVARRILKYVEVSVGVKTGIPNLNI
;
A
#
# COMPACT_ATOMS: atom_id res chain seq x y z
N MET A 1 26.90 -20.32 14.66
CA MET A 1 26.39 -20.12 13.28
C MET A 1 26.12 -18.65 13.15
N SER A 2 26.91 -17.93 12.35
CA SER A 2 26.67 -16.53 12.05
C SER A 2 25.37 -16.43 11.26
N ALA A 3 24.38 -15.73 11.82
CA ALA A 3 23.23 -15.30 11.07
C ALA A 3 23.76 -14.46 9.90
N ILE A 4 23.66 -14.98 8.69
CA ILE A 4 23.75 -14.16 7.49
C ILE A 4 22.47 -13.33 7.59
N GLU A 5 22.60 -12.10 8.10
CA GLU A 5 21.57 -11.09 7.91
C GLU A 5 21.41 -10.99 6.39
N GLU A 6 20.32 -11.55 5.85
CA GLU A 6 19.94 -11.27 4.47
C GLU A 6 19.77 -9.76 4.39
N ASP A 7 20.65 -9.09 3.64
CA ASP A 7 20.59 -7.66 3.39
C ASP A 7 19.23 -7.35 2.75
N CYS A 8 18.24 -7.04 3.58
CA CYS A 8 16.90 -6.73 3.14
C CYS A 8 16.95 -5.36 2.44
N ILE A 9 16.60 -5.32 1.16
CA ILE A 9 16.56 -4.07 0.41
C ILE A 9 15.42 -3.21 0.97
N ILE A 10 15.79 -2.14 1.67
CA ILE A 10 14.85 -1.18 2.22
C ILE A 10 14.46 -0.20 1.11
N ALA A 11 13.17 -0.07 0.84
CA ALA A 11 12.65 0.85 -0.14
C ALA A 11 13.01 2.30 0.23
N PRO A 12 13.62 3.06 -0.70
CA PRO A 12 14.07 4.41 -0.41
C PRO A 12 12.86 5.32 -0.18
N TRP A 13 12.87 6.05 0.93
CA TRP A 13 11.94 7.13 1.16
C TRP A 13 12.60 8.46 0.83
N VAL A 14 12.13 9.12 -0.23
CA VAL A 14 12.46 10.50 -0.56
C VAL A 14 11.16 11.29 -0.54
N GLY A 15 10.51 11.33 0.62
CA GLY A 15 9.21 11.97 0.76
C GLY A 15 9.30 13.48 0.51
N PRO A 16 8.41 14.09 -0.29
CA PRO A 16 8.26 15.53 -0.30
C PRO A 16 7.70 15.95 1.06
N THR A 17 8.32 16.97 1.66
CA THR A 17 7.82 17.60 2.88
C THR A 17 6.52 18.38 2.65
N CYS A 18 6.14 18.70 1.40
CA CYS A 18 4.83 19.29 1.02
C CYS A 18 4.71 19.76 -0.45
N TYR A 19 5.79 19.80 -1.25
CA TYR A 19 5.81 20.65 -2.46
C TYR A 19 5.49 19.99 -3.83
N LYS A 20 5.52 18.66 -3.96
CA LYS A 20 5.32 18.01 -5.26
C LYS A 20 3.83 17.82 -5.58
N LYS A 21 3.40 18.30 -6.76
CA LYS A 21 2.05 18.04 -7.33
C LYS A 21 1.93 16.64 -7.94
N SER A 22 2.75 15.68 -7.52
CA SER A 22 2.76 14.31 -8.04
C SER A 22 3.10 13.35 -6.91
N PHE A 23 2.28 12.31 -6.73
CA PHE A 23 2.49 11.28 -5.72
C PHE A 23 2.60 9.90 -6.36
N THR A 24 3.55 9.11 -5.87
CA THR A 24 3.74 7.72 -6.26
C THR A 24 3.09 6.80 -5.24
N ILE A 25 2.09 6.04 -5.67
CA ILE A 25 1.42 5.01 -4.88
C ILE A 25 1.91 3.65 -5.39
N VAL A 26 2.44 2.82 -4.50
CA VAL A 26 2.80 1.43 -4.82
C VAL A 26 1.68 0.52 -4.36
N VAL A 27 1.15 -0.29 -5.28
CA VAL A 27 0.15 -1.33 -4.99
C VAL A 27 0.83 -2.70 -5.05
N LEU A 28 0.83 -3.38 -3.90
CA LEU A 28 1.44 -4.69 -3.72
C LEU A 28 0.36 -5.73 -3.44
N SER A 29 0.43 -6.87 -4.09
CA SER A 29 -0.33 -8.07 -3.72
C SER A 29 0.40 -9.32 -4.17
N SER A 30 0.10 -10.46 -3.54
CA SER A 30 0.48 -11.76 -4.09
C SER A 30 -0.40 -12.21 -5.26
N ASN A 31 -1.45 -11.44 -5.60
CA ASN A 31 -2.43 -11.77 -6.64
C ASN A 31 -2.49 -10.67 -7.71
N GLY A 32 -2.24 -11.03 -8.98
CA GLY A 32 -2.17 -10.10 -10.11
C GLY A 32 -3.50 -9.39 -10.37
N ASP A 33 -4.63 -10.10 -10.27
CA ASP A 33 -5.96 -9.54 -10.49
C ASP A 33 -6.30 -8.48 -9.44
N ILE A 34 -5.84 -8.68 -8.19
CA ILE A 34 -6.02 -7.70 -7.11
C ILE A 34 -5.22 -6.43 -7.40
N ILE A 35 -3.98 -6.57 -7.87
CA ILE A 35 -3.13 -5.43 -8.24
C ILE A 35 -3.79 -4.65 -9.38
N GLU A 36 -4.22 -5.33 -10.43
CA GLU A 36 -4.81 -4.71 -11.61
C GLU A 36 -6.10 -3.97 -11.25
N ASN A 37 -7.08 -4.68 -10.68
CA ASN A 37 -8.38 -4.10 -10.33
C ASN A 37 -8.26 -2.90 -9.39
N LEU A 38 -7.41 -3.00 -8.35
CA LEU A 38 -7.23 -1.90 -7.41
C LEU A 38 -6.48 -0.72 -8.03
N SER A 39 -5.46 -0.98 -8.83
CA SER A 39 -4.67 0.07 -9.51
C SER A 39 -5.52 0.83 -10.51
N GLU A 40 -6.32 0.12 -11.30
CA GLU A 40 -7.26 0.74 -12.25
C GLU A 40 -8.33 1.54 -11.52
N ALA A 41 -8.90 1.02 -10.43
CA ALA A 41 -9.85 1.77 -9.61
C ALA A 41 -9.24 3.05 -9.04
N ILE A 42 -7.98 3.02 -8.58
CA ILE A 42 -7.26 4.21 -8.11
C ILE A 42 -7.10 5.25 -9.23
N ILE A 43 -6.67 4.83 -10.42
CA ILE A 43 -6.48 5.71 -11.57
C ILE A 43 -7.82 6.29 -12.04
N ASP A 44 -8.86 5.47 -12.13
CA ASP A 44 -10.19 5.89 -12.60
C ASP A 44 -10.83 6.90 -11.63
N VAL A 45 -10.81 6.61 -10.33
CA VAL A 45 -11.31 7.53 -9.30
C VAL A 45 -10.52 8.83 -9.29
N HIS A 46 -9.18 8.77 -9.45
CA HIS A 46 -8.34 9.95 -9.51
C HIS A 46 -8.67 10.81 -10.75
N THR A 47 -8.80 10.18 -11.92
CA THR A 47 -9.07 10.88 -13.19
C THR A 47 -10.46 11.53 -13.21
N LYS A 48 -11.46 10.89 -12.59
CA LYS A 48 -12.83 11.43 -12.49
C LYS A 48 -13.03 12.39 -11.32
N GLY A 49 -12.12 12.41 -10.36
CA GLY A 49 -12.20 13.23 -9.16
C GLY A 49 -11.57 14.62 -9.31
N ASP A 50 -11.84 15.50 -8.35
CA ASP A 50 -11.23 16.84 -8.28
C ASP A 50 -9.91 16.81 -7.49
N PHE A 51 -8.92 16.09 -8.01
CA PHE A 51 -7.58 16.01 -7.41
C PHE A 51 -6.62 17.01 -8.10
N ARG A 52 -6.02 17.91 -7.32
CA ARG A 52 -5.09 18.94 -7.83
C ARG A 52 -3.63 18.47 -8.00
N TRP A 53 -3.41 17.17 -7.87
CA TRP A 53 -2.11 16.51 -7.91
C TRP A 53 -2.19 15.30 -8.85
N LYS A 54 -1.07 14.91 -9.44
CA LYS A 54 -0.95 13.74 -10.34
C LYS A 54 -0.68 12.48 -9.53
N VAL A 55 -1.29 11.36 -9.92
CA VAL A 55 -0.99 10.06 -9.33
C VAL A 55 -0.14 9.23 -10.30
N VAL A 56 0.90 8.59 -9.77
CA VAL A 56 1.64 7.53 -10.44
C VAL A 56 1.40 6.26 -9.65
N VAL A 57 0.81 5.24 -10.27
CA VAL A 57 0.55 3.95 -9.61
C VAL A 57 1.56 2.92 -10.10
N LEU A 58 2.39 2.43 -9.19
CA LEU A 58 3.32 1.34 -9.45
C LEU A 58 2.68 0.02 -9.00
N ARG A 59 2.78 -0.99 -9.87
CA ARG A 59 2.15 -2.31 -9.70
C ARG A 59 3.26 -3.32 -9.48
N SER A 60 3.26 -4.08 -8.38
CA SER A 60 4.26 -5.13 -8.18
C SER A 60 3.81 -6.22 -7.23
N PHE A 61 4.44 -7.39 -7.33
CA PHE A 61 4.33 -8.48 -6.36
C PHE A 61 5.32 -8.33 -5.20
N ASN A 62 6.46 -7.68 -5.47
CA ASN A 62 7.55 -7.47 -4.53
C ASN A 62 8.02 -6.01 -4.59
N LEU A 63 8.22 -5.40 -3.43
CA LEU A 63 8.70 -4.02 -3.34
C LEU A 63 10.14 -3.92 -3.84
N GLU A 64 10.95 -4.94 -3.57
CA GLU A 64 12.35 -5.05 -4.01
C GLU A 64 12.52 -4.84 -5.53
N ASP A 65 11.65 -5.40 -6.35
CA ASP A 65 11.73 -5.28 -7.81
C ASP A 65 11.58 -3.82 -8.26
N ILE A 66 10.72 -3.05 -7.58
CA ILE A 66 10.54 -1.61 -7.83
C ILE A 66 11.80 -0.85 -7.46
N VAL A 67 12.41 -1.19 -6.31
CA VAL A 67 13.64 -0.53 -5.83
C VAL A 67 14.80 -0.77 -6.80
N ARG A 68 15.01 -2.03 -7.20
CA ARG A 68 16.05 -2.42 -8.16
C ARG A 68 15.88 -1.70 -9.51
N GLN A 69 14.63 -1.60 -10.00
CA GLN A 69 14.35 -0.86 -11.25
C GLN A 69 14.58 0.66 -11.10
N SER A 70 14.19 1.23 -9.95
CA SER A 70 14.43 2.63 -9.61
C SER A 70 15.92 2.97 -9.63
N ASP A 71 16.78 2.11 -9.08
CA ASP A 71 18.23 2.36 -9.08
C ASP A 71 18.84 2.38 -10.48
N LEU A 72 18.26 1.65 -11.43
CA LEU A 72 18.70 1.60 -12.83
C LEU A 72 18.14 2.73 -13.70
N THR A 73 16.90 3.16 -13.44
CA THR A 73 16.16 4.12 -14.30
C THR A 73 16.13 5.54 -13.75
N GLY A 74 16.64 5.74 -12.54
CA GLY A 74 16.62 7.00 -11.81
C GLY A 74 15.72 6.90 -10.58
N LYS A 75 16.22 7.43 -9.44
CA LYS A 75 15.60 7.26 -8.12
C LYS A 75 14.12 7.66 -8.12
N LEU A 76 13.23 6.68 -7.97
CA LEU A 76 11.80 6.86 -7.77
C LEU A 76 11.53 7.12 -6.28
N ALA A 77 10.81 8.20 -5.99
CA ALA A 77 10.30 8.44 -4.65
C ALA A 77 8.98 7.68 -4.46
N ILE A 78 8.90 6.89 -3.39
CA ILE A 78 7.68 6.20 -2.98
C ILE A 78 6.99 7.04 -1.90
N ASP A 79 5.78 7.50 -2.19
CA ASP A 79 5.02 8.38 -1.28
C ASP A 79 4.03 7.62 -0.42
N PHE A 80 3.48 6.51 -0.94
CA PHE A 80 2.47 5.71 -0.26
C PHE A 80 2.53 4.25 -0.74
N VAL A 81 2.28 3.31 0.17
CA VAL A 81 2.27 1.86 -0.10
C VAL A 81 0.92 1.27 0.30
N VAL A 82 0.36 0.48 -0.61
CA VAL A 82 -0.88 -0.27 -0.41
C VAL A 82 -0.52 -1.75 -0.42
N ILE A 83 -0.68 -2.42 0.71
CA ILE A 83 -0.47 -3.87 0.84
C ILE A 83 -1.85 -4.54 0.75
N ALA A 84 -2.20 -5.01 -0.44
CA ALA A 84 -3.47 -5.69 -0.69
C ALA A 84 -3.33 -7.20 -0.43
N ILE A 85 -3.96 -7.67 0.66
CA ILE A 85 -3.93 -9.08 1.06
C ILE A 85 -5.10 -9.85 0.43
N ASP A 86 -4.79 -11.03 -0.07
CA ASP A 86 -5.76 -12.02 -0.55
C ASP A 86 -6.03 -13.04 0.56
N THR A 87 -7.12 -12.86 1.31
CA THR A 87 -7.44 -13.76 2.44
C THR A 87 -7.89 -15.15 2.01
N SER A 88 -8.03 -15.42 0.71
CA SER A 88 -8.19 -16.80 0.19
C SER A 88 -6.89 -17.61 0.27
N ARG A 89 -5.76 -16.97 0.55
CA ARG A 89 -4.43 -17.59 0.63
C ARG A 89 -3.95 -17.68 2.08
N ILE A 90 -3.50 -18.86 2.49
CA ILE A 90 -3.02 -19.16 3.86
C ILE A 90 -1.83 -18.28 4.26
N PHE A 91 -0.87 -18.06 3.35
CA PHE A 91 0.37 -17.34 3.65
C PHE A 91 0.30 -15.83 3.39
N CYS A 92 -0.90 -15.25 3.24
CA CYS A 92 -1.04 -13.83 2.88
C CYS A 92 -0.50 -12.89 3.98
N ILE A 93 -0.62 -13.26 5.26
CA ILE A 93 -0.12 -12.46 6.39
C ILE A 93 1.41 -12.53 6.47
N GLU A 94 2.00 -13.71 6.31
CA GLU A 94 3.46 -13.88 6.28
C GLU A 94 4.09 -13.11 5.12
N TRP A 95 3.46 -13.16 3.94
CA TRP A 95 3.85 -12.34 2.81
C TRP A 95 3.76 -10.84 3.13
N ALA A 96 2.66 -10.39 3.72
CA ALA A 96 2.49 -8.99 4.10
C ALA A 96 3.53 -8.50 5.12
N LYS A 97 3.91 -9.36 6.09
CA LYS A 97 5.00 -9.07 7.05
C LYS A 97 6.34 -8.86 6.34
N LYS A 98 6.73 -9.78 5.45
CA LYS A 98 7.97 -9.67 4.66
C LYS A 98 8.00 -8.43 3.78
N VAL A 99 6.87 -8.08 3.16
CA VAL A 99 6.75 -6.84 2.39
C VAL A 99 6.89 -5.61 3.27
N LEU A 100 6.26 -5.62 4.45
CA LEU A 100 6.32 -4.50 5.39
C LEU A 100 7.74 -4.27 5.90
N GLU A 101 8.52 -5.32 6.15
CA GLU A 101 9.92 -5.25 6.57
C GLU A 101 10.80 -4.48 5.57
N GLN A 102 10.49 -4.56 4.27
CA GLN A 102 11.16 -3.80 3.21
C GLN A 102 10.76 -2.32 3.17
N VAL A 103 9.70 -1.90 3.87
CA VAL A 103 9.27 -0.51 3.91
C VAL A 103 10.06 0.27 4.94
N HIS A 104 10.67 1.40 4.52
CA HIS A 104 11.37 2.32 5.40
C HIS A 104 10.52 2.72 6.62
N PRO A 105 11.08 2.76 7.85
CA PRO A 105 10.32 3.06 9.08
C PRO A 105 9.48 4.33 9.00
N ASP A 106 10.02 5.42 8.43
CA ASP A 106 9.30 6.70 8.28
C ASP A 106 8.06 6.59 7.37
N LEU A 107 8.11 5.72 6.37
CA LEU A 107 6.96 5.46 5.49
C LEU A 107 5.93 4.58 6.20
N ARG A 108 6.40 3.64 7.03
CA ARG A 108 5.57 2.67 7.75
C ARG A 108 4.54 3.30 8.67
N ILE A 109 4.90 4.40 9.35
CA ILE A 109 4.09 4.97 10.44
C ILE A 109 2.71 5.47 9.97
N ARG A 110 2.56 6.01 8.74
CA ARG A 110 1.26 6.51 8.21
C ARG A 110 1.07 6.47 6.69
N ARG A 111 2.07 5.99 5.95
CA ARG A 111 2.03 5.95 4.48
C ARG A 111 1.95 4.52 3.96
N VAL A 112 1.55 3.60 4.82
CA VAL A 112 1.22 2.22 4.49
C VAL A 112 -0.22 1.95 4.90
N VAL A 113 -1.00 1.35 4.01
CA VAL A 113 -2.34 0.84 4.32
C VAL A 113 -2.45 -0.62 3.92
N VAL A 114 -3.14 -1.41 4.73
CA VAL A 114 -3.48 -2.80 4.40
C VAL A 114 -4.87 -2.81 3.78
N VAL A 115 -5.05 -3.53 2.69
CA VAL A 115 -6.36 -3.72 2.05
C VAL A 115 -6.68 -5.20 2.07
N ASN A 116 -7.70 -5.61 2.84
CA ASN A 116 -8.33 -6.91 2.61
C ASN A 116 -9.18 -6.82 1.35
N ALA A 117 -8.62 -7.32 0.26
CA ALA A 117 -9.13 -7.12 -1.10
C ALA A 117 -10.06 -8.25 -1.58
N SER A 118 -10.08 -9.37 -0.85
CA SER A 118 -10.84 -10.58 -1.23
C SER A 118 -12.37 -10.43 -1.07
N GLY A 119 -12.81 -9.57 -0.14
CA GLY A 119 -14.24 -9.41 0.19
C GLY A 119 -14.92 -10.66 0.72
N LEU A 120 -14.16 -11.66 1.17
CA LEU A 120 -14.68 -12.90 1.72
C LEU A 120 -15.27 -12.67 3.13
N PRO A 121 -16.37 -13.36 3.48
CA PRO A 121 -16.81 -13.40 4.87
C PRO A 121 -15.79 -14.16 5.72
N VAL A 122 -15.76 -13.88 7.03
CA VAL A 122 -14.75 -14.42 7.97
C VAL A 122 -14.68 -15.95 7.95
N ASN A 123 -15.81 -16.62 7.79
CA ASN A 123 -15.88 -18.09 7.73
C ASN A 123 -15.35 -18.70 6.43
N ALA A 124 -15.11 -17.89 5.39
CA ALA A 124 -14.58 -18.33 4.10
C ALA A 124 -13.12 -17.90 3.87
N MET A 125 -12.51 -17.22 4.85
CA MET A 125 -11.09 -16.85 4.78
C MET A 125 -10.23 -18.08 5.05
N ALA A 126 -9.09 -18.17 4.37
CA ALA A 126 -8.06 -19.18 4.63
C ALA A 126 -7.16 -18.82 5.83
N VAL A 127 -7.35 -17.63 6.39
CA VAL A 127 -6.61 -17.09 7.54
C VAL A 127 -7.57 -16.61 8.62
N ASN A 128 -7.12 -16.62 9.88
CA ASN A 128 -7.95 -16.15 10.98
C ASN A 128 -8.05 -14.62 10.96
N ALA A 129 -9.27 -14.10 11.14
CA ALA A 129 -9.47 -12.65 11.26
C ALA A 129 -8.67 -12.04 12.43
N SER A 130 -8.48 -12.78 13.52
CA SER A 130 -7.66 -12.36 14.66
C SER A 130 -6.19 -12.14 14.29
N GLU A 131 -5.63 -12.95 13.38
CA GLU A 131 -4.25 -12.80 12.92
C GLU A 131 -4.09 -11.53 12.08
N ILE A 132 -5.06 -11.22 11.22
CA ILE A 132 -5.07 -9.98 10.43
C ILE A 132 -5.14 -8.77 11.35
N ILE A 133 -6.04 -8.79 12.34
CA ILE A 133 -6.20 -7.71 13.32
C ILE A 133 -4.92 -7.53 14.15
N THR A 134 -4.30 -8.63 14.59
CA THR A 134 -3.06 -8.61 15.36
C THR A 134 -1.94 -7.99 14.53
N PHE A 135 -1.76 -8.45 13.29
CA PHE A 135 -0.78 -7.89 12.36
C PHE A 135 -0.94 -6.38 12.16
N CYS A 136 -2.18 -5.90 11.93
CA CYS A 136 -2.43 -4.47 11.77
C CYS A 136 -2.16 -3.69 13.06
N THR A 137 -2.57 -4.23 14.21
CA THR A 137 -2.42 -3.58 15.52
C THR A 137 -0.95 -3.44 15.92
N GLU A 138 -0.19 -4.53 15.83
CA GLU A 138 1.24 -4.57 16.18
C GLU A 138 2.06 -3.61 15.33
N ASN A 139 1.69 -3.45 14.06
CA ASN A 139 2.38 -2.59 13.10
C ASN A 139 1.77 -1.19 12.96
N ARG A 140 0.73 -0.87 13.74
CA ARG A 140 -0.01 0.41 13.68
C ARG A 140 -0.51 0.75 12.27
N LEU A 141 -0.96 -0.27 11.54
CA LEU A 141 -1.46 -0.13 10.18
C LEU A 141 -2.97 0.03 10.16
N GLU A 142 -3.42 0.94 9.31
CA GLU A 142 -4.84 1.09 8.98
C GLU A 142 -5.25 -0.01 7.99
N MET A 143 -6.43 -0.59 8.20
CA MET A 143 -6.98 -1.62 7.33
C MET A 143 -8.26 -1.15 6.62
N LEU A 144 -8.28 -1.28 5.30
CA LEU A 144 -9.46 -1.13 4.46
C LEU A 144 -9.97 -2.51 4.07
N ASN A 145 -11.29 -2.64 3.94
CA ASN A 145 -11.93 -3.87 3.46
C ASN A 145 -12.75 -3.53 2.21
N GLY A 146 -12.70 -4.42 1.22
CA GLY A 146 -13.58 -4.38 0.06
C GLY A 146 -13.29 -5.54 -0.89
N ASN A 147 -14.27 -5.91 -1.71
CA ASN A 147 -14.07 -6.90 -2.75
C ASN A 147 -13.56 -6.20 -4.02
N VAL A 148 -12.25 -6.23 -4.28
CA VAL A 148 -11.70 -5.50 -5.44
C VAL A 148 -12.08 -6.14 -6.79
N SER A 149 -12.57 -7.38 -6.80
CA SER A 149 -13.12 -8.00 -8.01
C SER A 149 -14.47 -7.38 -8.41
N LYS A 150 -15.14 -6.64 -7.51
CA LYS A 150 -16.34 -5.86 -7.82
C LYS A 150 -15.94 -4.40 -8.06
N SER A 151 -16.22 -3.90 -9.26
CA SER A 151 -15.82 -2.55 -9.67
C SER A 151 -16.27 -1.45 -8.70
N GLU A 152 -17.51 -1.49 -8.22
CA GLU A 152 -18.05 -0.50 -7.28
C GLU A 152 -17.31 -0.48 -5.93
N ASP A 153 -17.04 -1.68 -5.38
CA ASP A 153 -16.29 -1.86 -4.14
C ASP A 153 -14.83 -1.43 -4.32
N ALA A 154 -14.20 -1.79 -5.44
CA ALA A 154 -12.85 -1.38 -5.80
C ALA A 154 -12.73 0.15 -5.88
N GLN A 155 -13.69 0.82 -6.53
CA GLN A 155 -13.76 2.28 -6.58
C GLN A 155 -13.99 2.90 -5.20
N PHE A 156 -14.80 2.27 -4.34
CA PHE A 156 -15.00 2.74 -2.98
C PHE A 156 -13.72 2.65 -2.14
N VAL A 157 -13.00 1.53 -2.22
CA VAL A 157 -11.70 1.36 -1.57
C VAL A 157 -10.68 2.37 -2.13
N ALA A 158 -10.60 2.52 -3.45
CA ALA A 158 -9.73 3.49 -4.11
C ALA A 158 -9.99 4.94 -3.65
N ARG A 159 -11.27 5.35 -3.55
CA ARG A 159 -11.65 6.65 -2.96
C ARG A 159 -11.12 6.83 -1.55
N ARG A 160 -11.15 5.78 -0.72
CA ARG A 160 -10.60 5.84 0.64
C ARG A 160 -9.08 5.93 0.63
N ILE A 161 -8.40 5.13 -0.19
CA ILE A 161 -6.94 5.18 -0.35
C ILE A 161 -6.49 6.60 -0.72
N LEU A 162 -7.10 7.21 -1.74
CA LEU A 162 -6.76 8.57 -2.17
C LEU A 162 -6.97 9.60 -1.06
N LYS A 163 -8.03 9.48 -0.25
CA LYS A 163 -8.24 10.33 0.94
C LYS A 163 -7.16 10.13 2.00
N TYR A 164 -6.73 8.88 2.25
CA TYR A 164 -5.62 8.60 3.16
C TYR A 164 -4.32 9.23 2.67
N VAL A 165 -4.04 9.16 1.36
CA VAL A 165 -2.89 9.84 0.74
C VAL A 165 -2.96 11.35 1.01
N GLU A 166 -4.10 12.01 0.73
CA GLU A 166 -4.26 13.45 0.98
C GLU A 166 -4.00 13.84 2.43
N VAL A 167 -4.49 13.04 3.38
CA VAL A 167 -4.32 13.29 4.83
C VAL A 167 -2.87 13.03 5.26
N SER A 168 -2.26 11.94 4.80
CA SER A 168 -0.90 11.55 5.18
C SER A 168 0.15 12.58 4.74
N VAL A 169 -0.01 13.15 3.53
CA VAL A 169 0.92 14.14 2.98
C VAL A 169 0.52 15.58 3.33
N GLY A 170 -0.68 15.80 3.86
CA GLY A 170 -1.16 17.13 4.23
C GLY A 170 -1.54 17.99 3.03
N VAL A 171 -2.13 17.39 1.98
CA VAL A 171 -2.47 18.08 0.71
C VAL A 171 -3.34 19.32 0.94
N LYS A 172 -4.23 19.29 1.94
CA LYS A 172 -5.14 20.40 2.26
C LYS A 172 -4.60 21.36 3.31
N THR A 173 -3.77 20.88 4.24
CA THR A 173 -3.32 21.64 5.40
C THR A 173 -1.90 22.19 5.24
N GLY A 174 -1.11 21.64 4.30
CA GLY A 174 0.33 21.88 4.18
C GLY A 174 1.17 21.18 5.27
N ILE A 175 0.51 20.51 6.22
CA ILE A 175 1.15 19.84 7.36
C ILE A 175 0.97 18.34 7.16
N PRO A 176 2.02 17.59 6.79
CA PRO A 176 1.93 16.14 6.72
C PRO A 176 1.61 15.58 8.11
N ASN A 177 0.79 14.52 8.14
CA ASN A 177 0.47 13.86 9.39
C ASN A 177 1.68 12.99 9.80
N LEU A 178 2.58 13.60 10.57
CA LEU A 178 3.80 12.96 11.07
C LEU A 178 3.67 12.45 12.51
N ASN A 179 2.61 12.82 13.23
CA ASN A 179 2.50 12.63 14.67
C ASN A 179 1.06 12.25 15.08
N ILE A 180 0.82 10.95 15.29
CA ILE A 180 0.06 10.39 16.45
C ILE A 180 0.60 8.98 16.67
#